data_AF-A0A938UKT6-F1
#
_entry.id   AF-A0A938UKT6-F1
#
_cell.length_a   1.000
_cell.length_b   1.000
_cell.length_c   1.000
_cell.angle_alpha   90.00
_cell.angle_beta   90.00
_cell.angle_gamma   90.00
#
_symmetry.space_group_name_H-M   'P 1'
#
loop_
_entity.id
_entity.type
_entity.pdbx_description
1 polymer ?
#
loop_
_entity_poly.entity_id
_entity_poly.type
_entity_poly.pdbx_seq_one_letter_code
_entity_poly.pdbx_strand_id
1 'polypeptide(L)'
;MGSPRIRAGQQGFTLLEVLVAIMILGLSLGAILYQFALASRAGSASYDSTRAVMHAREKLEELKTMPRLGESSAGGSFDDGFEWETRVQLYGYDEVEDQSVFEGMRYETYHLSALVTWRYGSRARQVELETLRTVRKREWGQAGDGSGFSSE
;
A
#
# COMPACT_ATOMS: atom_id res chain seq x y z
N MET A 1 -23.24 53.17 -69.63
CA MET A 1 -22.78 52.82 -68.27
C MET A 1 -23.58 51.63 -67.77
N GLY A 2 -22.98 50.43 -67.77
CA GLY A 2 -23.59 49.23 -67.19
C GLY A 2 -22.81 48.83 -65.96
N SER A 3 -23.41 48.98 -64.79
CA SER A 3 -22.80 48.65 -63.49
C SER A 3 -22.66 47.13 -63.34
N PRO A 4 -21.48 46.59 -62.98
CA PRO A 4 -21.33 45.16 -62.72
C PRO A 4 -22.08 44.79 -61.43
N ARG A 5 -23.00 43.83 -61.51
CA ARG A 5 -23.64 43.24 -60.32
C ARG A 5 -22.66 42.20 -59.76
N ILE A 6 -22.10 42.49 -58.58
CA ILE A 6 -21.35 41.48 -57.82
C ILE A 6 -22.34 40.37 -57.45
N ARG A 7 -22.18 39.20 -58.06
CA ARG A 7 -22.89 38.00 -57.64
C ARG A 7 -22.27 37.56 -56.31
N ALA A 8 -22.96 37.78 -55.21
CA ALA A 8 -22.67 37.11 -53.96
C ALA A 8 -22.87 35.61 -54.19
N GLY A 9 -21.77 34.86 -54.29
CA GLY A 9 -21.82 33.41 -54.45
C GLY A 9 -22.53 32.81 -53.25
N GLN A 10 -23.63 32.10 -53.49
CA GLN A 10 -24.27 31.27 -52.47
C GLN A 10 -23.29 30.14 -52.13
N GLN A 11 -22.60 30.29 -51.00
CA GLN A 11 -21.74 29.26 -50.43
C GLN A 11 -22.64 28.29 -49.66
N GLY A 12 -23.16 27.29 -50.37
CA GLY A 12 -23.80 26.14 -49.74
C GLY A 12 -22.75 25.25 -49.08
N PHE A 13 -23.08 24.65 -47.93
CA PHE A 13 -22.25 23.63 -47.28
C PHE A 13 -21.99 22.48 -48.25
N THR A 14 -20.73 22.06 -48.36
CA THR A 14 -20.39 20.90 -49.19
C THR A 14 -20.79 19.61 -48.47
N LEU A 15 -21.19 18.57 -49.21
CA LEU A 15 -21.40 17.22 -48.65
C LEU A 15 -20.16 16.72 -47.89
N LEU A 16 -18.97 17.10 -48.36
CA LEU A 16 -17.69 16.77 -47.75
C LEU A 16 -17.55 17.41 -46.36
N GLU A 17 -18.07 18.62 -46.17
CA GLU A 17 -17.98 19.34 -44.90
C GLU A 17 -18.81 18.68 -43.79
N VAL A 18 -20.05 18.25 -44.11
CA VAL A 18 -20.89 17.50 -43.17
C VAL A 18 -20.25 16.15 -42.83
N LEU A 19 -19.66 15.48 -43.82
CA LEU A 19 -18.95 14.22 -43.63
C LEU A 19 -17.72 14.38 -42.74
N VAL A 20 -16.90 15.41 -42.99
CA VAL A 20 -15.74 15.73 -42.16
C VAL A 20 -16.17 16.11 -40.74
N ALA A 21 -17.24 16.89 -40.57
CA ALA A 21 -17.76 17.24 -39.25
C ALA A 21 -18.18 16.00 -38.45
N ILE A 22 -18.89 15.05 -39.07
CA ILE A 22 -19.29 13.80 -38.42
C ILE A 22 -18.07 12.93 -38.10
N MET A 23 -17.06 12.88 -38.99
CA MET A 23 -15.80 12.17 -38.73
C MET A 23 -15.06 12.74 -37.51
N ILE A 24 -14.87 14.07 -37.47
CA ILE A 24 -14.22 14.73 -36.34
C ILE A 24 -15.01 14.50 -35.05
N LEU A 25 -16.34 14.60 -35.10
CA LEU A 25 -17.20 14.34 -33.95
C LEU A 25 -17.06 12.91 -33.43
N GLY A 26 -17.09 11.91 -34.32
CA GLY A 26 -16.93 10.50 -33.96
C GLY A 26 -15.57 10.20 -33.33
N LEU A 27 -14.49 10.73 -33.92
CA LEU A 27 -13.13 10.59 -33.39
C LEU A 27 -13.00 11.25 -32.01
N SER A 28 -13.54 12.45 -31.86
CA SER A 28 -13.52 13.20 -30.60
C SER A 28 -14.27 12.45 -29.49
N LEU A 29 -15.48 11.95 -29.79
CA LEU A 29 -16.26 11.18 -28.84
C LEU A 29 -15.56 9.87 -28.44
N GLY A 30 -14.95 9.17 -29.41
CA GLY A 30 -14.15 7.98 -29.15
C GLY A 30 -12.96 8.25 -28.23
N ALA A 31 -12.24 9.36 -28.45
CA ALA A 31 -11.13 9.78 -27.60
C ALA A 31 -11.59 10.07 -26.16
N ILE A 32 -12.72 10.78 -25.99
CA ILE A 32 -13.29 11.08 -24.66
C ILE A 32 -13.66 9.80 -23.92
N LEU A 33 -14.37 8.87 -24.57
CA LEU A 33 -14.76 7.59 -23.95
C LEU A 33 -13.54 6.74 -23.58
N TYR A 34 -12.52 6.72 -24.44
CA TYR A 34 -11.26 6.03 -24.17
C TYR A 34 -10.54 6.62 -22.94
N GLN A 35 -10.43 7.95 -22.85
CA GLN A 35 -9.82 8.60 -21.70
C GLN A 35 -10.59 8.33 -20.39
N PHE A 36 -11.93 8.32 -20.46
CA PHE A 36 -12.75 7.99 -19.30
C PHE A 36 -12.55 6.55 -18.82
N ALA A 37 -12.51 5.58 -19.73
CA ALA A 37 -12.21 4.19 -19.41
C ALA A 37 -10.82 4.03 -18.77
N LEU A 38 -9.82 4.77 -19.29
CA LEU A 38 -8.47 4.78 -18.75
C LEU A 38 -8.42 5.38 -17.33
N ALA A 39 -9.08 6.53 -17.13
CA ALA A 39 -9.16 7.21 -15.83
C ALA A 39 -9.88 6.36 -14.77
N SER A 40 -10.98 5.70 -15.15
CA SER A 40 -11.72 4.79 -14.25
C SER A 40 -10.83 3.62 -13.77
N ARG A 41 -10.06 3.03 -14.69
CA ARG A 41 -9.11 1.96 -14.35
C ARG A 41 -8.00 2.46 -13.43
N ALA A 42 -7.45 3.66 -13.68
CA ALA A 42 -6.47 4.29 -12.80
C ALA A 42 -7.03 4.54 -11.38
N GLY A 43 -8.29 4.98 -11.26
CA GLY A 43 -8.96 5.19 -9.98
C GLY A 43 -9.12 3.92 -9.15
N SER A 44 -9.50 2.80 -9.80
CA SER A 44 -9.62 1.50 -9.11
C SER A 44 -8.29 1.04 -8.48
N ALA A 45 -7.17 1.21 -9.20
CA ALA A 45 -5.85 0.86 -8.68
C ALA A 45 -5.43 1.68 -7.46
N SER A 46 -5.84 2.96 -7.40
CA SER A 46 -5.57 3.84 -6.26
C SER A 46 -6.39 3.40 -5.05
N TYR A 47 -7.64 3.01 -5.26
CA TYR A 47 -8.53 2.56 -4.18
C TYR A 47 -7.99 1.29 -3.50
N ASP A 48 -7.57 0.29 -4.29
CA ASP A 48 -6.98 -0.95 -3.78
C ASP A 48 -5.69 -0.68 -2.99
N SER A 49 -4.84 0.24 -3.48
CA SER A 49 -3.61 0.63 -2.79
C SER A 49 -3.90 1.29 -1.44
N THR A 50 -4.91 2.16 -1.35
CA THR A 50 -5.30 2.77 -0.08
C THR A 50 -5.82 1.70 0.89
N ARG A 51 -6.63 0.75 0.43
CA ARG A 51 -7.10 -0.36 1.27
C ARG A 51 -5.94 -1.24 1.76
N ALA A 52 -5.00 -1.59 0.89
CA ALA A 52 -3.82 -2.35 1.28
C ALA A 52 -3.03 -1.66 2.41
N VAL A 53 -2.83 -0.34 2.32
CA VAL A 53 -2.17 0.45 3.38
C VAL A 53 -2.96 0.42 4.68
N MET A 54 -4.29 0.53 4.62
CA MET A 54 -5.14 0.46 5.81
C MET A 54 -5.06 -0.91 6.47
N HIS A 55 -5.09 -1.99 5.69
CA HIS A 55 -4.92 -3.37 6.17
C HIS A 55 -3.53 -3.61 6.78
N ALA A 56 -2.48 -3.16 6.11
CA ALA A 56 -1.12 -3.26 6.64
C ALA A 56 -0.99 -2.50 7.96
N ARG A 57 -1.63 -1.33 8.05
CA ARG A 57 -1.66 -0.53 9.28
C ARG A 57 -2.41 -1.22 10.39
N GLU A 58 -3.57 -1.80 10.11
CA GLU A 58 -4.35 -2.59 11.08
C GLU A 58 -3.48 -3.70 11.70
N LYS A 59 -2.81 -4.49 10.85
CA LYS A 59 -1.92 -5.56 11.32
C LYS A 59 -0.71 -5.05 12.08
N LEU A 60 -0.12 -3.93 11.65
CA LEU A 60 1.00 -3.33 12.37
C LEU A 60 0.57 -2.81 13.76
N GLU A 61 -0.61 -2.21 13.88
CA GLU A 61 -1.15 -1.78 15.18
C GLU A 61 -1.49 -2.98 16.07
N GLU A 62 -1.99 -4.08 15.51
CA GLU A 62 -2.19 -5.34 16.24
C GLU A 62 -0.87 -5.81 16.89
N LEU A 63 0.23 -5.87 16.12
CA LEU A 63 1.56 -6.22 16.64
C LEU A 63 2.05 -5.25 17.72
N LYS A 64 1.80 -3.94 17.57
CA LYS A 64 2.19 -2.92 18.56
C LYS A 64 1.47 -3.08 19.89
N THR A 65 0.24 -3.58 19.89
CA THR A 65 -0.54 -3.81 21.12
C THR A 65 -0.16 -5.08 21.87
N MET A 66 0.66 -5.96 21.27
CA MET A 66 1.05 -7.21 21.93
C MET A 66 1.77 -6.95 23.27
N PRO A 67 1.35 -7.60 24.37
CA PRO A 67 1.89 -7.34 25.71
C PRO A 67 3.30 -7.90 25.91
N ARG A 68 3.69 -8.89 25.11
CA ARG A 68 5.05 -9.42 25.04
C ARG A 68 5.42 -9.56 23.58
N LEU A 69 6.58 -9.02 23.21
CA LEU A 69 7.17 -9.31 21.91
C LEU A 69 8.10 -10.51 22.07
N GLY A 70 8.07 -11.36 21.05
CA GLY A 70 9.04 -12.38 20.78
C GLY A 70 9.11 -12.54 19.27
N GLU A 71 10.19 -13.13 18.79
CA GLU A 71 10.32 -13.40 17.36
C GLU A 71 9.19 -14.30 16.90
N SER A 72 8.44 -13.84 15.91
CA SER A 72 7.23 -14.52 15.45
C SER A 72 6.89 -14.10 14.04
N SER A 73 6.17 -14.96 13.33
CA SER A 73 5.52 -14.64 12.08
C SER A 73 4.11 -15.19 12.08
N ALA A 74 3.21 -14.48 11.41
CA ALA A 74 1.84 -14.93 11.19
C ALA A 74 1.39 -14.54 9.79
N GLY A 75 0.38 -15.21 9.27
CA GLY A 75 -0.17 -14.89 7.96
C GLY A 75 -1.62 -15.32 7.83
N GLY A 76 -2.29 -14.78 6.81
CA GLY A 76 -3.67 -15.09 6.54
C GLY A 76 -4.23 -14.29 5.37
N SER A 77 -5.55 -14.28 5.27
CA SER A 77 -6.29 -13.53 4.25
C SER A 77 -7.37 -12.66 4.90
N PHE A 78 -7.64 -11.53 4.30
CA PHE A 78 -8.82 -10.71 4.57
C PHE A 78 -10.00 -11.16 3.67
N ASP A 79 -11.22 -10.90 4.11
CA ASP A 79 -12.45 -11.27 3.39
C ASP A 79 -12.59 -10.62 2.01
N ASP A 80 -11.87 -9.53 1.77
CA ASP A 80 -11.84 -8.78 0.50
C ASP A 80 -10.75 -9.25 -0.47
N GLY A 81 -10.07 -10.37 -0.18
CA GLY A 81 -9.14 -11.03 -1.09
C GLY A 81 -7.69 -10.52 -1.01
N PHE A 82 -7.36 -9.73 0.01
CA PHE A 82 -5.98 -9.37 0.34
C PHE A 82 -5.36 -10.46 1.21
N GLU A 83 -4.10 -10.81 0.93
CA GLU A 83 -3.32 -11.71 1.77
C GLU A 83 -2.34 -10.89 2.62
N TRP A 84 -2.06 -11.33 3.83
CA TRP A 84 -1.16 -10.64 4.74
C TRP A 84 -0.16 -11.58 5.40
N GLU A 85 1.00 -11.04 5.69
CA GLU A 85 2.05 -11.67 6.49
C GLU A 85 2.58 -10.62 7.49
N THR A 86 2.71 -11.00 8.75
CA THR A 86 3.37 -10.19 9.78
C THR A 86 4.63 -10.86 10.26
N ARG A 87 5.60 -10.04 10.65
CA ARG A 87 6.85 -10.52 11.22
C ARG A 87 7.31 -9.64 12.38
N VAL A 88 7.82 -10.28 13.41
CA VAL A 88 8.50 -9.67 14.55
C VAL A 88 9.87 -10.32 14.64
N GLN A 89 10.93 -9.54 14.59
CA GLN A 89 12.31 -10.01 14.69
C GLN A 89 13.08 -9.15 15.67
N LEU A 90 14.10 -9.72 16.31
CA LEU A 90 15.02 -8.91 17.10
C LEU A 90 15.81 -8.01 16.14
N TYR A 91 15.83 -6.71 16.40
CA TYR A 91 16.58 -5.78 15.58
C TYR A 91 18.06 -5.86 15.94
N GLY A 92 18.84 -6.49 15.06
CA GLY A 92 20.29 -6.44 15.08
C GLY A 92 20.80 -5.18 14.40
N TYR A 93 21.86 -4.57 14.95
CA TYR A 93 22.59 -3.52 14.24
C TYR A 93 23.68 -4.19 13.40
N ASP A 94 23.41 -4.39 12.11
CA ASP A 94 24.37 -5.02 11.17
C ASP A 94 25.69 -4.23 11.05
N GLU A 95 25.68 -2.95 11.41
CA GLU A 95 26.86 -2.06 11.40
C GLU A 95 27.77 -2.24 12.62
N VAL A 96 27.36 -3.01 13.63
CA VAL A 96 28.14 -3.22 14.86
C VAL A 96 28.83 -4.57 14.81
N GLU A 97 30.16 -4.52 14.67
CA GLU A 97 31.04 -5.69 14.53
C GLU A 97 31.02 -6.62 15.75
N ASP A 98 30.74 -6.07 16.94
CA ASP A 98 30.59 -6.81 18.19
C ASP A 98 29.17 -6.67 18.75
N GLN A 99 28.31 -7.64 18.44
CA GLN A 99 26.93 -7.67 18.94
C GLN A 99 26.82 -7.94 20.45
N SER A 100 27.92 -8.35 21.13
CA SER A 100 27.90 -8.58 22.59
C SER A 100 27.67 -7.30 23.39
N VAL A 101 27.91 -6.12 22.78
CA VAL A 101 27.57 -4.80 23.36
C VAL A 101 26.07 -4.70 23.69
N PHE A 102 25.22 -5.44 22.97
CA PHE A 102 23.78 -5.46 23.18
C PHE A 102 23.32 -6.44 24.27
N GLU A 103 24.14 -7.42 24.67
CA GLU A 103 23.77 -8.42 25.67
C GLU A 103 23.53 -7.81 27.06
N GLY A 104 24.31 -6.77 27.39
CA GLY A 104 24.22 -6.00 28.64
C GLY A 104 23.19 -4.87 28.64
N MET A 105 22.49 -4.64 27.52
CA MET A 105 21.48 -3.59 27.44
C MET A 105 20.22 -3.98 28.22
N ARG A 106 19.65 -3.01 28.93
CA ARG A 106 18.38 -3.15 29.65
C ARG A 106 17.16 -3.18 28.73
N TYR A 107 17.36 -2.96 27.43
CA TYR A 107 16.31 -2.85 26.43
C TYR A 107 16.65 -3.69 25.20
N GLU A 108 15.63 -4.30 24.62
CA GLU A 108 15.66 -5.02 23.34
C GLU A 108 14.78 -4.25 22.36
N THR A 109 15.27 -4.09 21.13
CA THR A 109 14.50 -3.47 20.05
C THR A 109 14.07 -4.56 19.09
N TYR A 110 12.79 -4.55 18.73
CA TYR A 110 12.22 -5.45 17.75
C TYR A 110 11.85 -4.67 16.49
N HIS A 111 12.08 -5.29 15.33
CA HIS A 111 11.54 -4.87 14.05
C HIS A 111 10.24 -5.61 13.79
N LEU A 112 9.19 -4.83 13.51
CA LEU A 112 7.84 -5.31 13.26
C LEU A 112 7.50 -4.94 11.82
N SER A 113 7.13 -5.93 11.01
CA SER A 113 6.66 -5.70 9.64
C SER A 113 5.27 -6.30 9.40
N ALA A 114 4.52 -5.64 8.51
CA ALA A 114 3.22 -6.09 8.03
C ALA A 114 3.19 -5.93 6.51
N LEU A 115 3.26 -7.05 5.81
CA LEU A 115 3.18 -7.15 4.36
C LEU A 115 1.75 -7.50 3.95
N VAL A 116 1.19 -6.75 3.02
CA VAL A 116 -0.12 -7.03 2.41
C VAL A 116 0.05 -7.18 0.91
N THR A 117 -0.47 -8.27 0.35
CA THR A 117 -0.39 -8.59 -1.08
C THR A 117 -1.78 -8.76 -1.68
N TRP A 118 -1.93 -8.35 -2.95
CA TRP A 118 -3.18 -8.49 -3.69
C TRP A 118 -2.93 -8.58 -5.19
N ARG A 119 -3.95 -9.02 -5.94
CA ARG A 119 -3.89 -9.12 -7.40
C ARG A 119 -4.54 -7.91 -8.06
N TYR A 120 -3.84 -7.28 -9.00
CA TYR A 120 -4.38 -6.26 -9.89
C TYR A 120 -4.27 -6.75 -11.34
N GLY A 121 -5.37 -7.30 -11.87
CA GLY A 121 -5.39 -7.99 -13.16
C GLY A 121 -4.57 -9.28 -13.13
N SER A 122 -3.46 -9.32 -13.87
CA SER A 122 -2.51 -10.45 -13.88
C SER A 122 -1.29 -10.25 -12.99
N ARG A 123 -1.09 -9.05 -12.43
CA ARG A 123 0.09 -8.72 -11.62
C ARG A 123 -0.24 -8.80 -10.13
N ALA A 124 0.66 -9.39 -9.34
CA ALA A 124 0.64 -9.23 -7.90
C ALA A 124 1.20 -7.84 -7.53
N ARG A 125 0.61 -7.20 -6.54
CA ARG A 125 1.08 -5.97 -5.90
C ARG A 125 1.21 -6.22 -4.41
N GLN A 126 2.05 -5.42 -3.76
CA GLN A 126 2.26 -5.50 -2.33
C GLN A 126 2.54 -4.13 -1.73
N VAL A 127 2.23 -4.01 -0.45
CA VAL A 127 2.58 -2.90 0.43
C VAL A 127 3.12 -3.50 1.72
N GLU A 128 4.28 -3.01 2.17
CA GLU A 128 4.86 -3.38 3.46
C GLU A 128 4.95 -2.14 4.33
N LEU A 129 4.51 -2.26 5.58
CA LEU A 129 4.71 -1.24 6.61
C LEU A 129 5.57 -1.83 7.71
N GLU A 130 6.52 -1.03 8.18
CA GLU A 130 7.49 -1.43 9.19
C GLU A 130 7.56 -0.43 10.34
N THR A 131 7.94 -0.92 11.51
CA THR A 131 8.21 -0.08 12.67
C THR A 131 9.20 -0.74 13.62
N LEU A 132 9.80 0.05 14.49
CA LEU A 132 10.66 -0.43 15.56
C LEU A 132 9.95 -0.24 16.89
N ARG A 133 10.03 -1.26 17.75
CA ARG A 133 9.51 -1.20 19.12
C ARG A 133 10.57 -1.65 20.10
N THR A 134 10.91 -0.75 21.03
CA THR A 134 11.86 -1.04 22.11
C THR A 134 11.11 -1.44 23.38
N VAL A 135 11.53 -2.54 24.00
CA VAL A 135 10.98 -3.05 25.25
C VAL A 135 12.08 -3.31 26.27
N ARG A 136 11.77 -3.19 27.56
CA ARG A 136 12.73 -3.49 28.61
C ARG A 136 12.95 -5.00 28.69
N LYS A 137 14.21 -5.44 28.63
CA LYS A 137 14.60 -6.81 28.93
C LYS A 137 14.14 -7.11 30.36
N ARG A 138 13.24 -8.07 30.54
CA ARG A 138 12.83 -8.47 31.89
C ARG A 138 14.02 -9.17 32.51
N GLU A 139 14.62 -8.53 33.51
CA GLU A 139 15.66 -9.10 34.36
C GLU A 139 15.18 -10.46 34.88
N TRP A 140 15.85 -11.55 34.47
CA TRP A 140 15.65 -12.87 35.05
C TRP A 140 16.27 -12.87 36.45
N GLY A 141 15.50 -12.46 37.45
CA GLY A 141 16.01 -12.25 38.81
C GLY A 141 14.96 -12.34 39.93
N GLN A 142 13.80 -12.96 39.70
CA GLN A 142 12.89 -13.34 40.79
C GLN A 142 12.37 -14.77 40.58
N ALA A 143 13.25 -15.73 40.79
CA ALA A 143 12.91 -17.12 41.10
C ALA A 143 14.06 -17.70 41.93
N GLY A 144 14.20 -17.22 43.17
CA GLY A 144 15.31 -17.62 44.03
C GLY A 144 15.30 -16.98 45.41
N ASP A 145 14.12 -16.80 46.02
CA ASP A 145 14.04 -16.70 47.48
C ASP A 145 12.68 -17.22 47.96
N GLY A 146 12.48 -18.52 47.74
CA GLY A 146 11.49 -19.29 48.46
C GLY A 146 12.14 -19.77 49.75
N SER A 147 12.11 -18.90 50.76
CA SER A 147 12.14 -19.18 52.19
C SER A 147 12.40 -20.64 52.60
N GLY A 148 13.53 -20.87 53.26
CA GLY A 148 13.76 -22.08 54.04
C GLY A 148 12.62 -22.32 55.02
N PHE A 149 11.89 -23.41 54.81
CA PHE A 149 11.08 -24.04 55.84
C PHE A 149 11.92 -25.18 56.41
N SER A 150 12.73 -24.87 57.43
CA SER A 150 13.26 -25.90 58.33
C SER A 150 12.12 -26.36 59.21
N SER A 151 11.70 -27.59 59.00
CA SER A 151 10.94 -28.37 59.96
C SER A 151 11.86 -28.77 61.12
N GLU A 152 11.54 -28.28 62.31
CA GLU A 152 11.77 -28.97 63.60
C GLU A 152 10.56 -28.70 64.51
#